data_AF-A0A661G3M5-F1
#
_entry.id   AF-A0A661G3M5-F1
#
_cell.length_a   1.000
_cell.length_b   1.000
_cell.length_c   1.000
_cell.angle_alpha   90.00
_cell.angle_beta   90.00
_cell.angle_gamma   90.00
#
_symmetry.space_group_name_H-M   'P 1'
#
loop_
_entity.id
_entity.type
_entity.pdbx_description
1 polymer ?
#
loop_
_entity_poly.entity_id
_entity_poly.type
_entity_poly.pdbx_seq_one_letter_code
_entity_poly.pdbx_strand_id
1 'polypeptide(L)'
;MLVALFTILILGGGGSGMLDFIAVTQDDVKAVMQKDDRREEVLATLKAMKKRITAHNKALKQTSKDLDKALSSDADIDAIWEASFALRIKYNGDMLDMRFQLRDQLTRDEWQQVFASE
;
A
#
# COMPACT_ATOMS: atom_id res chain seq x y z
N MET A 1 16.09 0.17 -4.31
CA MET A 1 15.18 0.27 -3.13
C MET A 1 13.88 -0.53 -3.29
N LEU A 2 13.56 -0.99 -4.51
CA LEU A 2 12.49 -1.96 -4.83
C LEU A 2 12.43 -3.20 -3.93
N VAL A 3 13.58 -3.80 -3.62
CA VAL A 3 13.66 -4.97 -2.72
C VAL A 3 13.23 -4.61 -1.30
N ALA A 4 13.51 -3.39 -0.83
CA ALA A 4 13.10 -2.92 0.50
C ALA A 4 11.58 -2.64 0.58
N LEU A 5 10.98 -2.10 -0.49
CA LEU A 5 9.52 -1.91 -0.56
C LEU A 5 8.78 -3.24 -0.67
N PHE A 6 9.31 -4.19 -1.44
CA PHE A 6 8.78 -5.55 -1.49
C PHE A 6 8.92 -6.27 -0.16
N THR A 7 10.04 -6.14 0.56
CA THR A 7 10.18 -6.74 1.89
C THR A 7 9.27 -6.05 2.92
N ILE A 8 9.03 -4.75 2.83
CA ILE A 8 8.07 -4.03 3.68
C ILE A 8 6.62 -4.49 3.40
N LEU A 9 6.24 -4.68 2.12
CA LEU A 9 4.95 -5.25 1.71
C LEU A 9 4.79 -6.70 2.17
N ILE A 10 5.85 -7.52 2.07
CA ILE A 10 5.80 -8.95 2.39
C ILE A 10 5.91 -9.21 3.91
N LEU A 11 6.68 -8.41 4.65
CA LEU A 11 6.92 -8.59 6.10
C LEU A 11 5.94 -7.82 6.99
N GLY A 12 5.09 -6.96 6.41
CA GLY A 12 4.06 -6.21 7.14
C GLY A 12 4.59 -4.98 7.84
N GLY A 13 5.50 -4.26 7.18
CA GLY A 13 5.83 -2.90 7.57
C GLY A 13 4.67 -1.96 7.23
N GLY A 14 3.60 -2.03 8.02
CA GLY A 14 2.55 -1.02 8.05
C GLY A 14 3.12 0.27 8.65
N GLY A 15 3.81 1.06 7.84
CA GLY A 15 4.54 2.24 8.28
C GLY A 15 4.04 3.53 7.64
N SER A 16 4.21 4.64 8.36
CA SER A 16 4.13 6.02 7.83
C SER A 16 4.93 6.17 6.54
N GLY A 17 6.07 5.47 6.41
CA GLY A 17 6.93 5.51 5.23
C GLY A 17 6.23 5.16 3.91
N MET A 18 5.22 4.27 3.90
CA MET A 18 4.49 3.99 2.65
C MET A 18 3.46 5.08 2.34
N LEU A 19 2.87 5.73 3.35
CA LEU A 19 2.01 6.89 3.15
C LEU A 19 2.81 8.11 2.69
N ASP A 20 4.01 8.30 3.24
CA ASP A 20 4.94 9.36 2.85
C ASP A 20 5.43 9.13 1.42
N PHE A 21 5.77 7.89 1.07
CA PHE A 21 6.10 7.52 -0.31
C PHE A 21 4.98 7.89 -1.29
N ILE A 22 3.73 7.48 -1.01
CA ILE A 22 2.61 7.83 -1.88
C ILE A 22 2.40 9.34 -1.98
N ALA A 23 2.63 10.10 -0.90
CA ALA A 23 2.53 11.56 -0.92
C ALA A 23 3.60 12.18 -1.83
N VAL A 24 4.85 11.73 -1.71
CA VAL A 24 5.96 12.17 -2.58
C VAL A 24 5.66 11.81 -4.04
N THR A 25 5.25 10.57 -4.33
CA THR A 25 4.89 10.13 -5.69
C THR A 25 3.74 10.97 -6.28
N GLN A 26 2.77 11.39 -5.47
CA GLN A 26 1.71 12.29 -5.94
C GLN A 26 2.26 13.64 -6.39
N ASP A 27 3.27 14.17 -5.71
CA ASP A 27 3.89 15.45 -6.08
C ASP A 27 4.79 15.29 -7.31
N ASP A 28 5.53 14.18 -7.42
CA ASP A 28 6.32 13.85 -8.60
C ASP A 28 5.44 13.70 -9.85
N VAL A 29 4.30 13.00 -9.74
CA VAL A 29 3.31 12.90 -10.83
C VAL A 29 2.82 14.29 -11.25
N LYS A 30 2.57 15.20 -10.30
CA LYS A 30 2.12 16.55 -10.62
C LYS A 30 3.19 17.40 -11.30
N ALA A 31 4.46 17.10 -11.07
CA ALA A 31 5.60 17.80 -11.65
C ALA A 31 5.97 17.25 -13.04
N VAL A 32 5.91 15.93 -13.22
CA VAL A 32 6.34 15.23 -14.43
C VAL A 32 5.24 15.17 -15.49
N MET A 33 3.99 14.92 -15.08
CA MET A 33 2.88 14.73 -16.03
C MET A 33 2.18 16.05 -16.36
N GLN A 34 1.81 16.19 -17.64
CA GLN A 34 0.94 17.26 -18.11
C GLN A 34 -0.41 17.24 -17.39
N LYS A 35 -1.10 18.38 -17.35
CA LYS A 35 -2.44 18.48 -16.75
C LYS A 35 -3.50 17.98 -17.73
N ASP A 36 -3.61 16.66 -17.82
CA ASP A 36 -4.58 15.94 -18.65
C ASP A 36 -5.33 14.88 -17.85
N ASP A 37 -6.30 14.23 -18.48
CA ASP A 37 -7.14 13.18 -17.87
C ASP A 37 -6.29 12.01 -17.34
N ARG A 38 -5.19 11.68 -18.04
CA ARG A 38 -4.30 10.58 -17.65
C ARG A 38 -3.59 10.87 -16.33
N ARG A 39 -3.18 12.11 -16.09
CA ARG A 39 -2.65 12.54 -14.78
C ARG A 39 -3.71 12.41 -13.69
N GLU A 40 -4.96 12.75 -13.95
CA GLU A 40 -6.02 12.59 -12.97
C GLU A 40 -6.25 11.13 -12.61
N GLU A 41 -6.22 10.23 -13.60
CA GLU A 41 -6.32 8.79 -13.41
C GLU A 41 -5.16 8.24 -12.55
N VAL A 42 -3.92 8.64 -12.84
CA VAL A 42 -2.74 8.25 -12.03
C VAL A 42 -2.89 8.73 -10.58
N LEU A 43 -3.30 9.99 -10.37
CA LEU A 43 -3.53 10.53 -9.04
C LEU A 43 -4.67 9.83 -8.31
N ALA A 44 -5.71 9.39 -9.03
CA ALA A 44 -6.80 8.61 -8.47
C ALA A 44 -6.31 7.22 -8.01
N THR A 45 -5.46 6.54 -8.80
CA THR A 45 -4.83 5.28 -8.42
C THR A 45 -3.97 5.43 -7.16
N LEU A 46 -3.12 6.46 -7.09
CA LEU A 46 -2.32 6.76 -5.88
C LEU A 46 -3.19 7.07 -4.65
N LYS A 47 -4.30 7.78 -4.84
CA LYS A 47 -5.28 8.04 -3.77
C LYS A 47 -5.95 6.74 -3.30
N ALA A 48 -6.23 5.80 -4.20
CA ALA A 48 -6.75 4.48 -3.86
C ALA A 48 -5.73 3.67 -3.04
N MET A 49 -4.45 3.68 -3.43
CA MET A 49 -3.36 3.06 -2.66
C MET A 49 -3.29 3.64 -1.24
N LYS A 50 -3.31 4.96 -1.10
CA LYS A 50 -3.33 5.64 0.22
C LYS A 50 -4.49 5.16 1.10
N LYS A 51 -5.71 5.08 0.54
CA LYS A 51 -6.88 4.56 1.26
C LYS A 51 -6.68 3.10 1.67
N ARG A 52 -6.09 2.28 0.79
CA ARG A 52 -5.87 0.86 1.06
C ARG A 52 -4.87 0.62 2.17
N ILE A 53 -3.76 1.36 2.18
CA ILE A 53 -2.76 1.37 3.26
C ILE A 53 -3.42 1.79 4.58
N THR A 54 -4.21 2.86 4.57
CA THR A 54 -4.90 3.35 5.78
C THR A 54 -5.86 2.31 6.34
N ALA A 55 -6.63 1.65 5.49
CA ALA A 55 -7.55 0.58 5.89
C ALA A 55 -6.79 -0.64 6.45
N HIS A 56 -5.68 -1.04 5.80
CA HIS A 56 -4.84 -2.13 6.28
C HIS A 56 -4.21 -1.82 7.64
N ASN A 57 -3.65 -0.63 7.83
CA ASN A 57 -3.10 -0.19 9.11
C ASN A 57 -4.16 -0.18 10.23
N LYS A 58 -5.40 0.21 9.91
CA LYS A 58 -6.52 0.13 10.86
C LYS A 58 -6.84 -1.31 11.22
N ALA A 59 -6.87 -2.22 10.23
CA ALA A 59 -7.12 -3.64 10.46
C ALA A 59 -6.01 -4.28 11.31
N LEU A 60 -4.74 -3.99 11.04
CA LEU A 60 -3.61 -4.46 11.86
C LEU A 60 -3.70 -3.99 13.32
N LYS A 61 -4.08 -2.72 13.55
CA LYS A 61 -4.33 -2.20 14.90
C LYS A 61 -5.46 -2.94 15.60
N GLN A 62 -6.50 -3.34 14.86
CA GLN A 62 -7.60 -4.12 15.42
C GLN A 62 -7.15 -5.54 15.76
N THR A 63 -6.48 -6.22 14.84
CA THR A 63 -5.89 -7.56 15.08
C THR A 63 -4.97 -7.56 16.30
N SER A 64 -4.12 -6.53 16.46
CA SER A 64 -3.26 -6.40 17.65
C SER A 64 -4.06 -6.29 18.95
N LYS A 65 -5.19 -5.57 18.96
CA LYS A 65 -6.07 -5.49 20.13
C LYS A 65 -6.81 -6.80 20.40
N ASP A 66 -7.19 -7.50 19.34
CA ASP A 66 -7.89 -8.77 19.46
C ASP A 66 -6.93 -9.85 20.00
N LEU A 67 -5.68 -9.86 19.54
CA LEU A 67 -4.61 -10.69 20.11
C LEU A 67 -4.34 -10.36 21.58
N ASP A 68 -4.22 -9.09 21.95
CA ASP A 68 -3.99 -8.68 23.35
C ASP A 68 -5.10 -9.17 24.29
N LYS A 69 -6.36 -9.09 23.85
CA LYS A 69 -7.51 -9.65 24.58
C LYS A 69 -7.48 -11.18 24.61
N ALA A 70 -7.12 -11.82 23.51
CA ALA A 70 -7.05 -13.27 23.42
C ALA A 70 -5.99 -13.86 24.35
N LEU A 71 -4.88 -13.16 24.59
CA LEU A 71 -3.86 -13.57 25.56
C LEU A 71 -4.37 -13.62 27.01
N SER A 72 -5.48 -12.92 27.30
CA SER A 72 -6.11 -12.89 28.63
C SER A 72 -7.44 -13.67 28.68
N SER A 73 -7.76 -14.47 27.67
CA SER A 73 -9.03 -15.22 27.57
C SER A 73 -8.87 -16.56 26.85
N ASP A 74 -9.89 -17.41 26.86
CA ASP A 74 -9.94 -18.65 26.07
C ASP A 74 -10.32 -18.40 24.59
N ALA A 75 -10.00 -17.22 24.06
CA ALA A 75 -10.34 -16.87 22.68
C ALA A 75 -9.49 -17.69 21.69
N ASP A 76 -10.07 -17.99 20.54
CA ASP A 76 -9.41 -18.72 19.46
C ASP A 76 -8.35 -17.84 18.77
N ILE A 77 -7.11 -17.97 19.22
CA ILE A 77 -5.94 -17.25 18.68
C ILE A 77 -5.68 -17.67 17.22
N ASP A 78 -5.94 -18.92 16.86
CA ASP A 78 -5.70 -19.43 15.50
C ASP A 78 -6.66 -18.73 14.51
N ALA A 79 -7.93 -18.57 14.88
CA ALA A 79 -8.89 -17.82 14.08
C ALA A 79 -8.48 -16.35 13.87
N ILE A 80 -7.89 -15.70 14.88
CA ILE A 80 -7.38 -14.32 14.77
C ILE A 80 -6.19 -14.26 13.80
N TRP A 81 -5.30 -15.26 13.85
CA TRP A 81 -4.17 -15.36 12.93
C TRP A 81 -4.61 -15.60 11.50
N GLU A 82 -5.51 -16.56 11.25
CA GLU A 82 -6.04 -16.84 9.92
C GLU A 82 -6.67 -15.59 9.29
N ALA A 83 -7.47 -14.86 10.05
CA ALA A 83 -8.06 -13.59 9.61
C ALA A 83 -6.98 -12.54 9.25
N SER A 84 -5.92 -12.44 10.06
CA SER A 84 -4.78 -11.55 9.82
C SER A 84 -4.02 -11.91 8.53
N PHE A 85 -3.78 -13.19 8.30
CA PHE A 85 -3.13 -13.67 7.08
C PHE A 85 -3.98 -13.38 5.83
N ALA A 86 -5.29 -13.65 5.88
CA ALA A 86 -6.21 -13.34 4.79
C ALA A 86 -6.23 -11.84 4.47
N LEU A 87 -6.21 -10.98 5.50
CA LEU A 87 -6.11 -9.53 5.34
C LEU A 87 -4.82 -9.10 4.65
N ARG A 88 -3.68 -9.72 5.00
CA ARG A 88 -2.38 -9.44 4.37
C ARG A 88 -2.34 -9.89 2.91
N ILE A 89 -2.81 -11.09 2.60
CA ILE A 89 -2.86 -11.60 1.21
C ILE A 89 -3.69 -10.65 0.35
N LYS A 90 -4.89 -10.26 0.82
CA LYS A 90 -5.74 -9.34 0.09
C LYS A 90 -5.09 -7.96 -0.09
N TYR A 91 -4.45 -7.43 0.97
CA TYR A 91 -3.74 -6.15 0.88
C TYR A 91 -2.63 -6.19 -0.16
N ASN A 92 -1.80 -7.24 -0.16
CA ASN A 92 -0.70 -7.38 -1.10
C ASN A 92 -1.17 -7.54 -2.55
N GLY A 93 -2.24 -8.31 -2.77
CA GLY A 93 -2.88 -8.43 -4.08
C GLY A 93 -3.35 -7.08 -4.60
N ASP A 94 -4.17 -6.36 -3.82
CA ASP A 94 -4.71 -5.06 -4.22
C ASP A 94 -3.58 -4.04 -4.52
N MET A 95 -2.52 -4.03 -3.71
CA MET A 95 -1.37 -3.14 -3.91
C MET A 95 -0.56 -3.48 -5.17
N LEU A 96 -0.44 -4.77 -5.50
CA LEU A 96 0.23 -5.22 -6.72
C LEU A 96 -0.58 -4.82 -7.97
N ASP A 97 -1.91 -5.02 -7.93
CA ASP A 97 -2.81 -4.64 -9.02
C ASP A 97 -2.76 -3.13 -9.30
N MET A 98 -2.82 -2.30 -8.25
CA MET A 98 -2.68 -0.85 -8.38
C MET A 98 -1.31 -0.44 -8.91
N ARG A 99 -0.22 -1.16 -8.57
CA ARG A 99 1.10 -0.90 -9.13
C ARG A 99 1.16 -1.19 -10.63
N PHE A 100 0.53 -2.28 -11.08
CA PHE A 100 0.42 -2.56 -12.52
C PHE A 100 -0.45 -1.53 -13.24
N GLN A 101 -1.55 -1.11 -12.62
CA GLN A 101 -2.37 -0.03 -13.15
C GLN A 101 -1.56 1.27 -13.33
N LEU A 102 -0.76 1.67 -12.34
CA LEU A 102 0.13 2.82 -12.48
C LEU A 102 1.13 2.67 -13.64
N ARG A 103 1.68 1.47 -13.81
CA ARG A 103 2.64 1.19 -14.88
C ARG A 103 2.00 1.34 -16.25
N ASP A 104 0.76 0.92 -16.38
CA ASP A 104 0.04 0.96 -17.66
C ASP A 104 -0.48 2.39 -17.95
N GLN A 105 -0.67 3.22 -16.93
CA GLN A 105 -1.08 4.64 -17.07
C GLN A 105 0.09 5.59 -17.36
N LEU A 106 1.30 5.24 -16.95
CA LEU A 106 2.51 6.06 -17.13
C LEU A 106 3.27 5.62 -18.38
N THR A 107 3.83 6.58 -19.13
CA THR A 107 4.83 6.24 -20.14
C THR A 107 6.11 5.75 -19.47
N ARG A 108 6.98 5.10 -20.23
CA ARG A 108 8.27 4.63 -19.72
C ARG A 108 9.12 5.77 -19.11
N ASP A 109 9.13 6.92 -19.77
CA ASP A 109 9.96 8.06 -19.34
C ASP A 109 9.38 8.72 -18.07
N GLU A 110 8.06 8.83 -17.99
CA GLU A 110 7.40 9.35 -16.78
C GLU A 110 7.54 8.36 -15.62
N TRP A 111 7.42 7.05 -15.89
CA TRP A 111 7.67 6.01 -14.89
C TRP A 111 9.08 6.14 -14.32
N GLN A 112 10.10 6.30 -15.19
CA GLN A 112 11.47 6.48 -14.75
C GLN A 112 11.67 7.77 -13.95
N GLN A 113 10.98 8.86 -14.27
CA GLN A 113 11.11 10.12 -13.54
C GLN A 113 10.39 10.09 -12.18
N VAL A 114 9.18 9.51 -12.14
CA VAL A 114 8.37 9.39 -10.92
C VAL A 114 8.96 8.38 -9.94
N PHE A 115 9.59 7.31 -10.45
CA PHE A 115 10.16 6.23 -9.64
C PHE A 115 11.68 6.14 -9.76
N ALA A 116 12.37 7.25 -10.09
CA ALA A 116 13.81 7.29 -10.37
C ALA A 116 14.71 6.80 -9.24
N SER A 117 14.19 6.81 -8.00
CA SER A 117 14.87 6.35 -6.80
C SER A 117 14.73 4.84 -6.52
N GLU A 118 14.06 4.08 -7.40
CA GLU A 118 13.87 2.64 -7.26
C GLU A 118 15.08 1.78 -7.64
#